data_AF-A0A7W6SXI1-F1
#
_entry.id   AF-A0A7W6SXI1-F1
#
_cell.length_a   1.000
_cell.length_b   1.000
_cell.length_c   1.000
_cell.angle_alpha   90.00
_cell.angle_beta   90.00
_cell.angle_gamma   90.00
#
_symmetry.space_group_name_H-M   'P 1'
#
loop_
_entity.id
_entity.type
_entity.pdbx_description
1 polymer ?
#
loop_
_entity_poly.entity_id
_entity_poly.type
_entity_poly.pdbx_seq_one_letter_code
_entity_poly.pdbx_strand_id
1 'polypeptide(L)'
;MSNIVNLNDLRSKPEPAVVHADRVMTVFGREYTVRRSSMNGRIGWFSVRDGEGQMMFVRAGDLPDSQIADLIGAWADGYSVGRKEAARAAVLFKGDIV
;
A
#
# COMPACT_ATOMS: atom_id res chain seq x y z
N MET A 1 22.24 27.14 -0.14
CA MET A 1 22.69 26.52 1.12
C MET A 1 23.00 25.05 0.83
N SER A 2 24.26 24.66 0.85
CA SER A 2 24.69 23.28 0.63
C SER A 2 24.63 22.50 1.93
N ASN A 3 23.86 21.41 1.96
CA ASN A 3 23.84 20.48 3.10
C ASN A 3 25.12 19.65 3.08
N ILE A 4 26.09 20.00 3.93
CA ILE A 4 27.28 19.17 4.18
C ILE A 4 26.91 18.15 5.26
N VAL A 5 26.96 16.86 4.91
CA VAL A 5 26.74 15.76 5.87
C VAL A 5 28.04 15.51 6.63
N ASN A 6 28.06 15.79 7.93
CA ASN A 6 29.20 15.49 8.80
C ASN A 6 29.11 14.04 9.30
N LEU A 7 29.97 13.16 8.79
CA LEU A 7 30.01 11.75 9.17
C LEU A 7 30.56 11.50 10.60
N ASN A 8 31.14 12.53 11.24
CA ASN A 8 31.61 12.50 12.63
C ASN A 8 30.61 13.11 13.62
N ASP A 9 29.38 13.43 13.18
CA ASP A 9 28.33 13.92 14.07
C ASP A 9 27.84 12.80 14.99
N LEU A 10 28.24 12.87 16.27
CA LEU A 10 27.91 11.89 17.33
C LEU A 10 26.61 12.24 18.07
N ARG A 11 25.82 13.22 17.59
CA ARG A 11 24.51 13.49 18.17
C ARG A 11 23.64 12.24 18.05
N SER A 12 22.88 11.95 19.11
CA SER A 12 21.87 10.91 19.10
C SER A 12 20.93 11.13 17.91
N LYS A 13 20.82 10.11 17.06
CA LYS A 13 19.96 10.15 15.87
C LYS A 13 18.55 10.58 16.31
N PRO A 14 17.92 11.55 15.63
CA PRO A 14 16.55 11.92 15.97
C PRO A 14 15.66 10.69 15.85
N GLU A 15 14.77 10.51 16.83
CA GLU A 15 13.76 9.46 16.79
C GLU A 15 12.96 9.56 15.48
N PRO A 16 12.77 8.45 14.76
CA PRO A 16 12.07 8.47 13.49
C PRO A 16 10.63 8.93 13.70
N ALA A 17 10.25 10.01 13.02
CA ALA A 17 8.89 10.55 13.07
C ALA A 17 7.84 9.56 12.55
N VAL A 18 8.25 8.61 11.70
CA VAL A 18 7.38 7.56 11.15
C VAL A 18 8.05 6.20 11.36
N VAL A 19 7.28 5.26 11.90
CA VAL A 19 7.69 3.86 12.08
C VAL A 19 6.77 2.98 11.24
N HIS A 20 7.35 1.98 10.57
CA HIS A 20 6.62 1.01 9.76
C HIS A 20 6.76 -0.40 10.35
N ALA A 21 5.68 -1.17 10.29
CA ALA A 21 5.65 -2.58 10.67
C ALA A 21 4.99 -3.39 9.56
N ASP A 22 5.76 -4.31 8.98
CA ASP A 22 5.31 -5.16 7.89
C ASP A 22 4.82 -6.51 8.42
N ARG A 23 3.76 -7.02 7.81
CA ARG A 23 3.23 -8.35 8.07
C ARG A 23 2.73 -8.97 6.78
N VAL A 24 3.02 -10.26 6.59
CA VAL A 24 2.43 -11.05 5.51
C VAL A 24 1.06 -11.58 5.96
N MET A 25 0.08 -11.42 5.09
CA MET A 25 -1.28 -11.91 5.28
C MET A 25 -1.67 -12.80 4.09
N THR A 26 -2.28 -13.94 4.37
CA THR A 26 -2.80 -14.85 3.33
C THR A 26 -4.30 -14.64 3.18
N VAL A 27 -4.75 -14.23 2.00
CA VAL A 27 -6.16 -14.03 1.65
C VAL A 27 -6.47 -14.80 0.38
N PHE A 28 -7.51 -15.64 0.39
CA PHE A 28 -7.87 -16.52 -0.74
C PHE A 28 -6.70 -17.33 -1.32
N GLY A 29 -5.78 -17.79 -0.46
CA GLY A 29 -4.62 -18.58 -0.86
C GLY A 29 -3.47 -17.78 -1.50
N ARG A 30 -3.53 -16.44 -1.49
CA ARG A 30 -2.47 -15.55 -1.98
C ARG A 30 -1.87 -14.74 -0.83
N GLU A 31 -0.58 -14.45 -0.92
CA GLU A 31 0.13 -13.63 0.05
C GLU A 31 0.07 -12.14 -0.30
N TYR A 32 -0.09 -11.33 0.74
CA TYR A 32 -0.14 -9.88 0.67
C TYR A 32 0.73 -9.29 1.77
N THR A 33 1.48 -8.25 1.45
CA THR A 33 2.26 -7.51 2.44
C THR A 33 1.44 -6.33 2.95
N VAL A 34 1.08 -6.36 4.22
CA VAL A 34 0.42 -5.27 4.93
C VAL A 34 1.47 -4.52 5.75
N ARG A 35 1.69 -3.26 5.40
CA ARG A 35 2.56 -2.34 6.14
C ARG A 35 1.70 -1.39 6.93
N ARG A 36 1.79 -1.45 8.26
CA ARG A 36 1.21 -0.46 9.18
C ARG A 36 2.23 0.62 9.48
N SER A 37 1.76 1.85 9.62
CA SER A 37 2.61 3.00 9.91
C SER A 37 2.06 3.75 11.12
N SER A 38 2.96 4.19 11.99
CA SER A 38 2.66 5.14 13.06
C SER A 38 3.45 6.42 12.86
N MET A 39 2.85 7.57 13.13
CA MET A 39 3.52 8.87 13.05
C MET A 39 3.56 9.52 14.43
N ASN A 40 4.75 9.77 14.97
CA ASN A 40 4.96 10.35 16.31
C ASN A 40 4.17 9.61 17.41
N GLY A 41 4.17 8.27 17.38
CA GLY A 41 3.43 7.44 18.33
C GLY A 41 1.90 7.46 18.16
N ARG A 42 1.37 8.11 17.12
CA ARG A 42 -0.06 8.12 16.77
C ARG A 42 -0.34 7.18 15.61
N ILE A 43 -1.59 6.74 15.51
CA ILE A 43 -2.08 5.96 14.37
C ILE A 43 -1.81 6.74 13.08
N GLY A 44 -1.09 6.11 12.15
CA GLY A 44 -0.78 6.66 10.84
C GLY A 44 -1.72 6.13 9.78
N TRP A 45 -1.18 5.28 8.90
CA TRP A 45 -1.89 4.65 7.79
C TRP A 45 -1.41 3.21 7.65
N PHE A 46 -2.14 2.41 6.89
CA PHE A 46 -1.64 1.14 6.40
C PHE A 46 -1.70 1.07 4.88
N SER A 47 -0.81 0.27 4.30
CA SER A 47 -0.73 0.02 2.87
C SER A 47 -0.68 -1.48 2.60
N VAL A 48 -1.30 -1.90 1.52
CA VAL A 48 -1.30 -3.30 1.08
C VAL A 48 -0.62 -3.42 -0.27
N ARG A 49 0.28 -4.41 -0.37
CA ARG A 49 0.90 -4.86 -1.61
C ARG A 49 0.54 -6.31 -1.87
N ASP A 50 0.45 -6.69 -3.13
CA ASP A 50 0.32 -8.08 -3.52
C ASP A 50 1.65 -8.86 -3.39
N GLY A 51 1.62 -10.14 -3.75
CA GLY A 51 2.78 -11.03 -3.71
C GLY A 51 3.90 -10.66 -4.69
N GLU A 52 3.64 -9.80 -5.67
CA GLU A 52 4.66 -9.26 -6.57
C GLU A 52 5.24 -7.92 -6.05
N GLY A 53 4.72 -7.44 -4.91
CA GLY A 53 5.09 -6.16 -4.32
C GLY A 53 4.39 -4.96 -4.96
N GLN A 54 3.43 -5.17 -5.86
CA GLN A 54 2.67 -4.10 -6.47
C GLN A 54 1.69 -3.51 -5.44
N MET A 55 1.66 -2.17 -5.39
CA MET A 55 0.73 -1.45 -4.52
C MET A 55 -0.71 -1.70 -4.95
N MET A 56 -1.51 -2.20 -4.00
CA MET A 56 -2.96 -2.29 -4.16
C MET A 56 -3.59 -1.00 -3.67
N PHE A 57 -3.53 -0.72 -2.37
CA PHE A 57 -4.14 0.47 -1.79
C PHE A 57 -3.44 0.96 -0.52
N VAL A 58 -3.75 2.20 -0.15
CA VAL A 58 -3.32 2.84 1.11
C VAL A 58 -4.56 3.43 1.78
N ARG A 59 -4.65 3.30 3.11
CA ARG A 59 -5.75 3.85 3.89
C ARG A 59 -5.23 4.50 5.17
N ALA A 60 -5.73 5.70 5.47
CA ALA A 60 -5.47 6.37 6.75
C ALA A 60 -6.13 5.64 7.93
N GLY A 61 -5.53 5.76 9.11
CA GLY A 61 -5.95 5.00 10.28
C GLY A 61 -5.35 3.60 10.33
N ASP A 62 -5.80 2.83 11.30
CA ASP A 62 -5.52 1.40 11.42
C ASP A 62 -6.84 0.63 11.47
N LEU A 63 -6.78 -0.65 11.12
CA LEU A 63 -7.91 -1.56 11.17
C LEU A 63 -7.47 -2.91 11.73
N PRO A 64 -8.40 -3.67 12.35
CA PRO A 64 -8.17 -5.07 12.65
C PRO A 64 -7.83 -5.86 11.38
N ASP A 65 -6.96 -6.86 11.50
CA ASP A 65 -6.54 -7.69 10.37
C ASP A 65 -7.71 -8.29 9.58
N SER A 66 -8.78 -8.71 10.26
CA SER A 66 -9.97 -9.25 9.61
C SER A 66 -10.58 -8.27 8.61
N GLN A 67 -10.72 -7.00 9.00
CA GLN A 67 -11.25 -5.97 8.10
C GLN A 67 -10.29 -5.64 6.97
N ILE A 68 -8.97 -5.73 7.20
CA ILE A 68 -7.98 -5.57 6.13
C ILE A 68 -8.10 -6.74 5.13
N ALA A 69 -8.31 -7.97 5.59
CA ALA A 69 -8.54 -9.13 4.74
C ALA A 69 -9.81 -8.96 3.89
N ASP A 70 -10.90 -8.45 4.48
CA ASP A 70 -12.14 -8.14 3.76
C ASP A 70 -11.91 -7.09 2.66
N LEU A 71 -11.14 -6.03 2.96
CA LEU A 71 -10.77 -4.99 1.99
C LEU A 71 -9.90 -5.55 0.86
N ILE A 72 -8.97 -6.46 1.15
CA ILE A 72 -8.18 -7.16 0.13
C ILE A 72 -9.09 -7.96 -0.80
N GLY A 73 -10.06 -8.67 -0.24
CA GLY A 73 -11.03 -9.42 -1.02
C GLY A 73 -11.86 -8.52 -1.93
N ALA A 74 -12.44 -7.46 -1.37
CA ALA A 74 -13.22 -6.48 -2.13
C ALA A 74 -12.40 -5.83 -3.26
N TRP A 75 -11.13 -5.50 -3.00
CA TRP A 75 -10.23 -4.96 -4.02
C TRP A 75 -9.98 -5.96 -5.16
N ALA A 76 -9.67 -7.22 -4.82
CA ALA A 76 -9.38 -8.26 -5.80
C ALA A 76 -10.57 -8.54 -6.72
N ASP A 77 -11.78 -8.59 -6.15
CA ASP A 77 -13.02 -8.78 -6.88
C ASP A 77 -13.31 -7.58 -7.79
N GLY A 78 -13.24 -6.36 -7.24
CA GLY A 78 -13.46 -5.12 -7.98
C GLY A 78 -12.48 -4.92 -9.14
N TYR A 79 -11.20 -5.18 -8.91
CA TYR A 79 -10.15 -5.11 -9.95
C TYR A 79 -10.43 -6.07 -11.11
N SER A 80 -10.92 -7.27 -10.80
CA SER A 80 -11.25 -8.28 -11.81
C SER A 80 -12.43 -7.86 -12.68
N VAL A 81 -13.45 -7.21 -12.09
CA VAL A 81 -14.57 -6.62 -12.84
C VAL A 81 -14.09 -5.46 -13.71
N GLY A 82 -13.34 -4.52 -13.13
CA GLY A 82 -12.81 -3.36 -13.86
C GLY A 82 -11.95 -3.76 -15.06
N ARG A 83 -11.09 -4.77 -14.92
CA ARG A 83 -10.31 -5.31 -16.06
C ARG A 83 -11.18 -5.91 -17.16
N LYS A 84 -12.23 -6.65 -16.80
CA LYS A 84 -13.16 -7.24 -17.79
C LYS A 84 -13.88 -6.15 -18.57
N GLU A 85 -14.37 -5.13 -17.88
CA GLU A 85 -15.06 -4.00 -18.53
C GLU A 85 -14.10 -3.17 -19.38
N ALA A 86 -12.89 -2.89 -18.92
CA ALA A 86 -11.86 -2.22 -19.72
C ALA A 86 -11.49 -3.01 -20.97
N ALA A 87 -11.35 -4.34 -20.87
CA ALA A 87 -11.08 -5.21 -22.01
C ALA A 87 -12.25 -5.21 -23.01
N ARG A 88 -13.49 -5.27 -22.53
CA ARG A 88 -14.70 -5.14 -23.37
C ARG A 88 -14.72 -3.80 -24.10
N ALA A 89 -14.48 -2.71 -23.37
CA ALA A 89 -14.41 -1.37 -23.94
C ALA A 89 -13.31 -1.26 -25.00
N ALA A 90 -12.13 -1.81 -24.76
CA ALA A 90 -11.01 -1.80 -25.70
C ALA A 90 -11.28 -2.59 -27.00
N VAL A 91 -12.05 -3.68 -26.94
CA VAL A 91 -12.48 -4.43 -28.13
C VAL A 91 -13.56 -3.66 -28.91
N LEU A 92 -14.40 -2.88 -28.22
CA LEU A 92 -15.48 -2.11 -28.81
C LEU A 92 -15.03 -0.72 -29.32
N PHE A 93 -13.92 -0.17 -28.80
CA PHE A 93 -13.37 1.12 -29.22
C PHE A 93 -12.41 0.99 -30.41
N LYS A 94 -12.79 1.57 -31.56
CA LYS A 94 -11.95 1.75 -32.78
C LYS A 94 -11.59 3.22 -33.04
N GLY A 95 -11.56 4.07 -32.03
CA GLY A 95 -11.33 5.52 -32.20
C GLY A 95 -10.37 6.08 -31.17
N ASP A 96 -9.51 7.00 -31.62
CA ASP A 96 -8.49 7.68 -30.81
C ASP A 96 -9.11 8.45 -29.63
N ILE A 97 -8.42 8.42 -28.48
CA ILE A 97 -8.66 9.33 -27.37
C ILE A 97 -7.96 10.64 -27.72
N VAL A 98 -8.73 11.72 -27.89
CA VAL A 98 -8.26 13.11 -28.08
C VAL A 98 -8.10 13.80 -26.73
#